data_AF-A0AAN1U8Y7-F1
#
_entry.id   AF-A0AAN1U8Y7-F1
#
_cell.length_a   1.000
_cell.length_b   1.000
_cell.length_c   1.000
_cell.angle_alpha   90.00
_cell.angle_beta   90.00
_cell.angle_gamma   90.00
#
_symmetry.space_group_name_H-M   'P 1'
#
loop_
_entity.id
_entity.type
_entity.pdbx_description
1 polymer ?
#
loop_
_entity_poly.entity_id
_entity_poly.type
_entity_poly.pdbx_seq_one_letter_code
_entity_poly.pdbx_strand_id
1 'polypeptide(L)'
;MSAYSILRTAIEQKKAVAFTLHDKPQLGSPHALGKGDGVEKVLMYRGVDTHEKRVPAQGQWDCLAVSDLNDVKLLADEPFHQGHPDATQRAGIREVDIEL
;
A
#
# COMPACT_ATOMS: atom_id res chain seq x y z
N MET A 1 9.11 6.72 14.13
CA MET A 1 9.29 6.50 12.69
C MET A 1 8.13 7.15 11.97
N SER A 2 8.36 7.75 10.80
CA SER A 2 7.28 8.31 9.96
C SER A 2 6.56 7.20 9.18
N ALA A 3 5.33 7.43 8.75
CA ALA A 3 4.61 6.53 7.85
C ALA A 3 5.45 6.16 6.62
N TYR A 4 6.11 7.15 6.01
CA TYR A 4 7.04 6.95 4.89
C TYR A 4 8.13 5.92 5.18
N SER A 5 8.82 6.04 6.34
CA SER A 5 9.89 5.12 6.72
C SER A 5 9.40 3.70 7.01
N ILE A 6 8.18 3.56 7.53
CA ILE A 6 7.55 2.26 7.79
C ILE A 6 7.19 1.59 6.45
N LEU A 7 6.61 2.34 5.52
CA LEU A 7 6.26 1.86 4.17
C LEU A 7 7.49 1.44 3.37
N ARG A 8 8.57 2.23 3.43
CA ARG A 8 9.87 1.85 2.82
C ARG A 8 10.36 0.51 3.38
N THR A 9 10.40 0.38 4.70
CA THR A 9 10.78 -0.89 5.36
C THR A 9 9.88 -2.05 4.94
N ALA A 10 8.58 -1.80 4.80
CA ALA A 10 7.61 -2.79 4.37
C ALA A 10 7.89 -3.30 2.95
N ILE A 11 8.21 -2.41 2.00
CA ILE A 11 8.58 -2.77 0.63
C ILE A 11 9.89 -3.56 0.62
N GLU A 12 10.92 -3.08 1.32
CA GLU A 12 12.23 -3.74 1.41
C GLU A 12 12.12 -5.16 1.98
N GLN A 13 11.26 -5.36 2.98
CA GLN A 13 11.05 -6.66 3.63
C GLN A 13 9.92 -7.49 3.02
N LYS A 14 9.22 -6.96 2.00
CA LYS A 14 8.02 -7.56 1.42
C LYS A 14 6.99 -7.94 2.50
N LYS A 15 6.66 -6.99 3.37
CA LYS A 15 5.71 -7.16 4.48
C LYS A 15 4.45 -6.33 4.27
N ALA A 16 3.31 -6.89 4.65
CA ALA A 16 2.06 -6.15 4.68
C ALA A 16 2.09 -5.09 5.81
N VAL A 17 1.23 -4.07 5.67
CA VAL A 17 1.04 -3.02 6.65
C VAL A 17 -0.43 -2.88 7.02
N ALA A 18 -0.68 -2.58 8.29
CA ALA A 18 -1.96 -2.07 8.76
C ALA A 18 -1.88 -0.54 8.82
N PHE A 19 -2.97 0.12 8.47
CA PHE A 19 -3.08 1.59 8.51
C PHE A 19 -4.55 2.00 8.62
N THR A 20 -4.78 3.26 8.95
CA THR A 20 -6.09 3.89 8.94
C THR A 20 -6.15 4.86 7.76
N LEU A 21 -7.13 4.69 6.87
CA LEU A 21 -7.41 5.58 5.76
C LEU A 21 -8.85 6.06 5.84
N HIS A 22 -9.07 7.38 5.87
CA HIS A 22 -10.39 7.99 6.07
C HIS A 22 -11.17 7.38 7.25
N ASP A 23 -10.51 7.29 8.41
CA ASP A 23 -11.03 6.71 9.67
C ASP A 23 -11.43 5.23 9.60
N LYS A 24 -11.01 4.52 8.54
CA LYS A 24 -11.26 3.09 8.40
C LYS A 24 -9.95 2.31 8.49
N PRO A 25 -9.83 1.34 9.41
CA PRO A 25 -8.68 0.46 9.46
C PRO A 25 -8.66 -0.42 8.21
N GLN A 26 -7.48 -0.54 7.61
CA GLN A 26 -7.23 -1.32 6.41
C GLN A 26 -5.88 -2.02 6.48
N LEU A 27 -5.75 -3.05 5.65
CA LEU A 27 -4.52 -3.77 5.40
C LEU A 27 -4.10 -3.58 3.94
N GLY A 28 -2.80 -3.56 3.69
CA GLY A 28 -2.28 -3.46 2.34
C GLY A 28 -0.84 -3.95 2.21
N SER A 29 -0.47 -4.28 0.98
CA SER A 29 0.87 -4.66 0.56
C SER A 29 1.47 -3.50 -0.24
N PRO A 30 2.41 -2.71 0.31
CA PRO A 30 3.01 -1.59 -0.39
C PRO A 30 4.03 -2.11 -1.41
N HIS A 31 4.00 -1.57 -2.64
CA HIS A 31 4.85 -2.03 -3.74
C HIS A 31 5.79 -0.96 -4.29
N ALA A 32 5.39 0.31 -4.24
CA ALA A 32 6.27 1.40 -4.63
C ALA A 32 6.03 2.61 -3.74
N LEU A 33 7.09 3.39 -3.52
CA LEU A 33 7.06 4.61 -2.74
C LEU A 33 7.88 5.68 -3.47
N GLY A 34 7.40 6.91 -3.43
CA GLY A 34 8.08 8.03 -4.06
C GLY A 34 7.22 9.27 -4.05
N LYS A 35 7.31 10.10 -5.10
CA LYS A 35 6.55 11.34 -5.24
C LYS A 35 5.76 11.41 -6.54
N GLY A 36 4.56 11.96 -6.44
CA GLY A 36 3.72 12.34 -7.57
C GLY A 36 3.18 13.73 -7.35
N ASP A 37 3.36 14.62 -8.32
CA ASP A 37 2.94 16.04 -8.21
C ASP A 37 3.48 16.74 -6.95
N GLY A 38 4.72 16.41 -6.55
CA GLY A 38 5.38 16.97 -5.36
C GLY A 38 4.91 16.39 -4.02
N VAL A 39 3.95 15.45 -4.02
CA VAL A 39 3.39 14.80 -2.82
C VAL A 39 3.99 13.41 -2.66
N GLU A 40 4.31 13.01 -1.42
CA GLU A 40 4.72 11.64 -1.11
C GLU A 40 3.56 10.66 -1.35
N LYS A 41 3.82 9.64 -2.16
CA LYS A 41 2.84 8.68 -2.65
C LYS A 41 3.32 7.25 -2.43
N VAL A 42 2.38 6.37 -2.13
CA VAL A 42 2.59 4.91 -2.06
C VAL A 42 1.63 4.20 -3.01
N LEU A 43 2.16 3.27 -3.79
CA LEU A 43 1.38 2.33 -4.57
C LEU A 43 1.13 1.10 -3.71
N MET A 44 -0.14 0.84 -3.44
CA MET A 44 -0.57 -0.16 -2.47
C MET A 44 -1.55 -1.13 -3.13
N TYR A 45 -1.33 -2.42 -2.91
CA TYR A 45 -2.36 -3.43 -3.15
C TYR A 45 -3.15 -3.64 -1.86
N ARG A 46 -4.46 -3.40 -1.89
CA ARG A 46 -5.36 -3.52 -0.73
C ARG A 46 -6.37 -4.62 -1.00
N GLY A 47 -6.47 -5.60 -0.10
CA GLY A 47 -7.51 -6.62 -0.16
C GLY A 47 -8.37 -6.54 1.09
N VAL A 48 -9.69 -6.59 0.94
CA VAL A 48 -10.57 -6.94 2.05
C VAL A 48 -10.62 -8.45 2.08
N ASP A 49 -10.16 -9.06 3.16
CA ASP A 49 -10.36 -10.49 3.39
C ASP A 49 -11.83 -10.74 3.78
N THR A 50 -12.76 -10.39 2.88
CA THR A 50 -14.16 -10.74 3.05
C THR A 50 -14.26 -12.24 2.79
N HIS A 51 -14.39 -12.99 3.88
CA HIS A 51 -14.90 -14.36 3.93
C HIS A 51 -16.37 -14.47 3.39
N GLU A 52 -16.79 -13.62 2.45
CA GLU A 52 -17.99 -13.83 1.68
C GLU A 52 -17.69 -14.87 0.60
N LYS A 53 -18.02 -16.12 0.94
CA LYS A 53 -18.05 -17.26 0.02
C LYS A 53 -18.82 -16.89 -1.26
N ARG A 54 -18.10 -16.40 -2.29
CA ARG A 54 -18.45 -16.29 -3.73
C ARG A 54 -17.90 -15.05 -4.44
N VAL A 55 -17.26 -14.11 -3.75
CA VAL A 55 -16.58 -12.99 -4.42
C VAL A 55 -15.09 -13.35 -4.55
N PRO A 56 -14.51 -13.37 -5.77
CA PRO A 56 -13.05 -13.50 -5.90
C PRO A 56 -12.40 -12.39 -5.09
N ALA A 57 -11.35 -12.68 -4.34
CA ALA A 57 -10.56 -11.67 -3.65
C ALA A 57 -9.90 -10.75 -4.69
N GLN A 58 -10.65 -9.76 -5.18
CA GLN A 58 -10.13 -8.73 -6.06
C GLN A 58 -9.55 -7.67 -5.16
N GLY A 59 -8.28 -7.82 -4.80
CA GLY A 59 -7.58 -6.70 -4.18
C GLY A 59 -7.52 -5.54 -5.17
N GLN A 60 -7.65 -4.34 -4.63
CA GLN A 60 -7.65 -3.09 -5.35
C GLN A 60 -6.26 -2.46 -5.28
N TRP A 61 -5.77 -2.00 -6.42
CA TRP A 61 -4.58 -1.17 -6.51
C TRP A 61 -4.93 0.30 -6.34
N ASP A 62 -4.24 0.98 -5.44
CA ASP A 62 -4.42 2.40 -5.21
C ASP A 62 -3.08 3.11 -5.05
N CYS A 63 -2.99 4.31 -5.62
CA CYS A 63 -1.88 5.23 -5.38
C CYS A 63 -2.35 6.31 -4.38
N LEU A 64 -1.89 6.18 -3.13
CA LEU A 64 -2.38 6.95 -1.98
C LEU A 64 -1.34 7.99 -1.57
N ALA A 65 -1.80 9.16 -1.10
CA ALA A 65 -0.87 10.08 -0.43
C ALA A 65 -0.46 9.49 0.92
N VAL A 66 0.84 9.54 1.22
CA VAL A 66 1.35 9.06 2.51
C VAL A 66 0.77 9.87 3.67
N SER A 67 0.44 11.14 3.43
CA SER A 67 -0.25 12.01 4.38
C SER A 67 -1.66 11.56 4.76
N ASP A 68 -2.32 10.74 3.92
CA ASP A 68 -3.67 10.26 4.17
C ASP A 68 -3.68 8.99 5.04
N LEU A 69 -2.50 8.42 5.32
CA LEU A 69 -2.30 7.19 6.07
C LEU A 69 -1.96 7.47 7.52
N ASN A 70 -2.81 7.01 8.43
CA ASN A 70 -2.61 7.11 9.87
C ASN A 70 -2.31 5.74 10.48
N ASP A 71 -1.72 5.71 11.68
CA ASP A 71 -1.45 4.50 12.47
C ASP A 71 -0.72 3.37 11.71
N VAL A 72 0.15 3.73 10.76
CA VAL A 72 0.85 2.76 9.90
C VAL A 72 1.76 1.85 10.72
N LYS A 73 1.58 0.53 10.59
CA LYS A 73 2.34 -0.50 11.30
C LYS A 73 2.68 -1.67 10.38
N LEU A 74 3.88 -2.24 10.56
CA LEU A 74 4.26 -3.50 9.91
C LEU A 74 3.46 -4.66 10.51
N LEU A 75 3.04 -5.58 9.66
CA LEU A 75 2.46 -6.85 10.08
C LEU A 75 3.52 -7.95 9.95
N ALA A 76 3.58 -8.82 10.96
CA ALA A 76 4.56 -9.91 11.01
C ALA A 76 4.08 -11.15 10.27
N ASP A 77 2.79 -11.49 10.41
CA ASP A 77 2.24 -12.79 10.00
C ASP A 77 1.24 -12.68 8.82
N GLU A 78 1.03 -11.48 8.28
CA GLU A 78 0.11 -11.25 7.16
C GLU A 78 0.81 -11.48 5.80
N PRO A 79 0.18 -12.23 4.88
CA PRO A 79 0.73 -12.43 3.55
C PRO A 79 0.95 -11.11 2.80
N PHE A 80 2.11 -10.96 2.19
CA PHE A 80 2.33 -9.90 1.21
C PHE A 80 1.76 -10.34 -0.14
N HIS A 81 0.71 -9.67 -0.56
CA HIS A 81 0.03 -10.00 -1.81
C HIS A 81 0.70 -9.28 -2.97
N GLN A 82 1.21 -10.05 -3.94
CA GLN A 82 1.68 -9.53 -5.22
C GLN A 82 0.53 -9.55 -6.23
N GLY A 83 0.23 -8.40 -6.80
CA GLY A 83 -0.66 -8.28 -7.95
C GLY A 83 0.04 -7.54 -9.09
N HIS A 84 -0.69 -7.23 -10.16
CA HIS A 84 -0.19 -6.34 -11.22
C HIS A 84 -0.98 -5.04 -11.17
N PRO A 85 -0.34 -3.89 -10.84
CA PRO A 85 -1.01 -2.60 -10.93
C PRO A 85 -1.24 -2.23 -12.39
N ASP A 86 -2.34 -1.55 -12.69
CA ASP A 86 -2.56 -0.97 -14.01
C ASP A 86 -1.64 0.24 -14.21
N ALA A 87 -1.33 0.56 -15.46
CA ALA A 87 -0.43 1.66 -15.84
C ALA A 87 -0.84 3.01 -15.21
N THR A 88 -2.14 3.26 -15.07
CA THR A 88 -2.70 4.49 -14.48
C THR A 88 -2.35 4.63 -12.99
N GLN A 89 -2.46 3.54 -12.22
CA GLN A 89 -2.14 3.56 -10.79
C GLN A 89 -0.64 3.75 -10.57
N ARG A 90 0.18 3.10 -11.40
CA ARG A 90 1.64 3.23 -11.34
C ARG A 90 2.12 4.64 -11.71
N ALA A 91 1.46 5.28 -12.69
CA ALA A 91 1.77 6.64 -13.12
C ALA A 91 1.54 7.71 -12.04
N GLY A 92 0.82 7.37 -10.96
CA GLY A 92 0.65 8.25 -9.80
C GLY A 92 1.94 8.53 -9.03
N ILE A 93 3.00 7.72 -9.24
CA ILE A 93 4.35 7.97 -8.70
C ILE A 93 5.27 8.31 -9.86
N ARG A 94 5.65 9.58 -9.98
CA ARG A 94 6.50 10.10 -11.07
C ARG A 94 7.99 9.99 -10.74
N GLU A 95 8.35 10.26 -9.49
CA GLU A 95 9.70 10.10 -8.97
C GLU A 95 9.67 8.92 -8.00
N VAL A 96 10.44 7.87 -8.29
CA VAL A 96 10.34 6.59 -7.57
C VAL A 96 11.56 6.45 -6.68
N ASP A 97 11.34 6.33 -5.38
CA ASP A 97 12.41 6.13 -4.40
C ASP A 97 12.71 4.65 -4.19
N ILE A 98 11.67 3.81 -4.22
CA ILE A 98 11.77 2.37 -4.12
C ILE A 98 10.55 1.71 -4.80
N GLU A 99 10.79 0.58 -5.46
CA GLU A 99 9.79 -0.29 -6.05
C GLU A 99 10.26 -1.75 -5.93
N LEU A 100 9.29 -2.66 -5.81
CA LEU A 100 9.50 -4.11 -5.64
C LEU A 100 9.82 -4.85 -6.95
#